data_AF-A0A503W8Z2-F1
#
_entry.id   AF-A0A503W8Z2-F1
#
_cell.length_a   1.000
_cell.length_b   1.000
_cell.length_c   1.000
_cell.angle_alpha   90.00
_cell.angle_beta   90.00
_cell.angle_gamma   90.00
#
_symmetry.space_group_name_H-M   'P 1'
#
loop_
_entity.id
_entity.type
_entity.pdbx_description
1 polymer ?
#
loop_
_entity_poly.entity_id
_entity_poly.type
_entity_poly.pdbx_seq_one_letter_code
_entity_poly.pdbx_strand_id
1 'polypeptide(L)'
;MTRGLPRTLQRAAAREAGVAPPKSGLTAVTSGGGGTFKTVFTFNGMQVPVTDALAYASQKIFDFLDGKIRVKGGTARLQFAVLTTRASTINDNAALTWGLGTVAASNATLSSTMQNVVPVTSRTLDGAVAAPSTASTADVVAAATFDGTVTPVDLYLNLSFATGTDIDADGTLAVTGTITLLWENWGDNV
;
A
#
# COMPACT_ATOMS: atom_id res chain seq x y z
N MET A 1 -11.40 3.99 38.92
CA MET A 1 -11.18 4.74 37.67
C MET A 1 -10.04 4.10 36.89
N THR A 2 -10.33 3.15 35.99
CA THR A 2 -9.35 2.48 35.11
C THR A 2 -9.44 3.06 33.71
N ARG A 3 -8.99 4.30 33.53
CA ARG A 3 -8.87 4.99 32.23
C ARG A 3 -7.39 5.16 31.92
N GLY A 4 -6.76 4.15 31.32
CA GLY A 4 -5.34 4.27 30.90
C GLY A 4 -4.77 3.08 30.14
N LEU A 5 -5.11 1.85 30.54
CA LEU A 5 -4.53 0.61 29.99
C LEU A 5 -4.74 0.35 28.47
N PRO A 6 -5.86 0.71 27.82
CA PRO A 6 -6.05 0.36 26.41
C PRO A 6 -5.07 1.10 25.48
N ARG A 7 -4.73 2.35 25.83
CA ARG A 7 -3.89 3.23 24.99
C ARG A 7 -2.41 2.89 25.10
N THR A 8 -1.95 2.43 26.26
CA THR A 8 -0.57 1.97 26.45
C THR A 8 -0.32 0.63 25.76
N LEU A 9 -1.28 -0.29 25.80
CA LEU A 9 -1.17 -1.58 25.10
C LEU A 9 -1.18 -1.43 23.57
N GLN A 10 -2.03 -0.56 23.01
CA GLN A 10 -1.98 -0.24 21.57
C GLN A 10 -0.65 0.40 21.15
N ARG A 11 -0.07 1.25 22.00
CA ARG A 11 1.25 1.87 21.73
C ARG A 11 2.40 0.88 21.85
N ALA A 12 2.31 -0.10 22.76
CA ALA A 12 3.28 -1.18 22.87
C ALA A 12 3.22 -2.10 21.64
N ALA A 13 2.02 -2.53 21.23
CA ALA A 13 1.83 -3.35 20.03
C ALA A 13 2.36 -2.67 18.76
N ALA A 14 2.16 -1.35 18.59
CA ALA A 14 2.71 -0.61 17.46
C ALA A 14 4.26 -0.53 17.50
N ARG A 15 4.87 -0.53 18.69
CA ARG A 15 6.33 -0.52 18.84
C ARG A 15 6.98 -1.88 18.62
N GLU A 16 6.22 -2.98 18.71
CA GLU A 16 6.71 -4.36 18.52
C GLU A 16 6.43 -4.90 17.11
N ALA A 17 5.60 -4.22 16.32
CA ALA A 17 5.14 -4.71 15.03
C ALA A 17 5.83 -4.06 13.82
N GLY A 18 6.15 -2.76 13.91
CA GLY A 18 6.67 -2.00 12.79
C GLY A 18 6.03 -0.62 12.68
N VAL A 19 6.49 0.19 11.73
CA VAL A 19 6.11 1.60 11.63
C VAL A 19 5.79 1.99 10.19
N ALA A 20 4.76 2.80 10.00
CA ALA A 20 4.53 3.45 8.71
C ALA A 20 5.45 4.68 8.57
N PRO A 21 6.06 4.90 7.40
CA PRO A 21 6.83 6.12 7.17
C PRO A 21 5.91 7.35 7.28
N PRO A 22 6.41 8.49 7.79
CA PRO A 22 5.61 9.71 7.90
C PRO A 22 5.26 10.22 6.50
N LYS A 23 4.00 10.01 6.09
CA LYS A 23 3.47 10.47 4.80
C LYS A 23 2.13 11.15 4.99
N SER A 24 1.98 12.32 4.38
CA SER A 24 0.69 13.02 4.38
C SER A 24 -0.38 12.16 3.73
N GLY A 25 -1.56 12.10 4.35
CA GLY A 25 -2.67 11.28 3.88
C GLY A 25 -2.50 9.78 4.14
N LEU A 26 -1.44 9.30 4.79
CA LEU A 26 -1.30 7.91 5.24
C LEU A 26 -1.41 7.83 6.76
N THR A 27 -2.20 6.88 7.25
CA THR A 27 -2.19 6.50 8.67
C THR A 27 -2.22 4.98 8.76
N ALA A 28 -1.32 4.40 9.55
CA ALA A 28 -1.33 2.99 9.89
C ALA A 28 -1.61 2.82 11.39
N VAL A 29 -2.60 1.99 11.72
CA VAL A 29 -2.90 1.62 13.10
C VAL A 29 -2.74 0.13 13.23
N THR A 30 -1.75 -0.28 14.02
CA THR A 30 -1.51 -1.68 14.37
C THR A 30 -2.13 -1.98 15.73
N SER A 31 -2.84 -3.10 15.80
CA SER A 31 -3.43 -3.65 17.03
C SER A 31 -3.16 -5.14 17.10
N GLY A 32 -3.07 -5.71 18.30
CA GLY A 32 -2.68 -7.09 18.51
C GLY A 32 -1.61 -7.20 19.60
N GLY A 33 -0.96 -8.35 19.66
CA GLY A 33 0.07 -8.66 20.66
C GLY A 33 0.50 -10.13 20.58
N GLY A 34 1.64 -10.46 21.19
CA GLY A 34 2.15 -11.84 21.19
C GLY A 34 2.47 -12.36 19.78
N GLY A 35 2.99 -11.49 18.91
CA GLY A 35 3.36 -11.85 17.53
C GLY A 35 2.19 -11.96 16.56
N THR A 36 0.95 -11.65 16.93
CA THR A 36 -0.21 -11.62 16.01
C THR A 36 -0.80 -10.23 15.93
N PHE A 37 -0.95 -9.70 14.71
CA PHE A 37 -1.28 -8.31 14.48
C PHE A 37 -2.34 -8.11 13.38
N LYS A 38 -3.11 -7.05 13.56
CA LYS A 38 -3.95 -6.43 12.54
C LYS A 38 -3.45 -5.01 12.32
N THR A 39 -3.05 -4.70 11.10
CA THR A 39 -2.69 -3.34 10.68
C THR A 39 -3.75 -2.80 9.74
N VAL A 40 -4.33 -1.65 10.09
CA VAL A 40 -5.26 -0.93 9.22
C VAL A 40 -4.59 0.32 8.69
N PHE A 41 -4.39 0.35 7.38
CA PHE A 41 -3.95 1.51 6.63
C PHE A 41 -5.17 2.31 6.20
N THR A 42 -5.15 3.60 6.47
CA THR A 42 -6.12 4.57 5.97
C THR A 42 -5.40 5.57 5.08
N PHE A 43 -5.90 5.72 3.86
CA PHE A 43 -5.44 6.69 2.88
C PHE A 43 -6.48 7.79 2.76
N ASN A 44 -6.07 9.03 2.95
CA ASN A 44 -6.90 10.21 2.85
C ASN A 44 -6.26 11.18 1.85
N GLY A 45 -6.41 10.88 0.55
CA GLY A 45 -5.77 11.65 -0.51
C GLY A 45 -4.24 11.61 -0.47
N MET A 46 -3.64 10.46 -0.11
CA MET A 46 -2.18 10.30 -0.14
C MET A 46 -1.68 10.54 -1.56
N GLN A 47 -0.84 11.54 -1.74
CA GLN A 47 -0.34 11.92 -3.06
C GLN A 47 0.78 10.97 -3.51
N VAL A 48 0.68 10.51 -4.75
CA VAL A 48 1.65 9.64 -5.39
C VAL A 48 2.03 10.27 -6.73
N PRO A 49 3.22 10.89 -6.83
CA PRO A 49 3.72 11.36 -8.11
C PRO A 49 4.04 10.17 -9.01
N VAL A 50 3.74 10.30 -10.30
CA VAL A 50 4.00 9.32 -11.34
C VAL A 50 4.80 10.01 -12.44
N THR A 51 5.98 9.49 -12.72
CA THR A 51 6.85 9.99 -13.80
C THR A 51 6.47 9.31 -15.10
N ASP A 52 6.26 10.10 -16.14
CA ASP A 52 5.84 9.63 -17.47
C ASP A 52 6.80 8.58 -18.03
N ALA A 53 8.10 8.90 -18.06
CA ALA A 53 9.14 8.03 -18.58
C ALA A 53 9.25 6.65 -17.89
N LEU A 54 8.68 6.52 -16.68
CA LEU A 54 8.64 5.25 -15.96
C LEU A 54 7.30 4.54 -16.15
N ALA A 55 6.19 5.28 -16.22
CA ALA A 55 4.82 4.75 -16.19
C ALA A 55 4.49 3.88 -14.96
N TYR A 56 5.28 3.98 -13.89
CA TYR A 56 5.02 3.35 -12.61
C TYR A 56 5.44 4.25 -11.45
N ALA A 57 4.89 3.97 -10.28
CA ALA A 57 5.26 4.62 -9.03
C ALA A 57 5.18 3.64 -7.87
N SER A 58 5.95 3.93 -6.83
CA SER A 58 5.97 3.12 -5.61
C SER A 58 6.01 4.00 -4.38
N GLN A 59 5.28 3.59 -3.35
CA GLN A 59 5.30 4.23 -2.05
C GLN A 59 5.42 3.18 -0.95
N LYS A 60 6.52 3.20 -0.19
CA LYS A 60 6.61 2.45 1.08
C LYS A 60 5.48 2.91 2.01
N ILE A 61 4.67 1.99 2.53
CA ILE A 61 3.53 2.27 3.41
C ILE A 61 3.70 1.65 4.80
N PHE A 62 4.59 0.66 4.94
CA PHE A 62 4.90 0.05 6.21
C PHE A 62 6.31 -0.55 6.19
N ASP A 63 6.94 -0.54 7.36
CA ASP A 63 8.20 -1.21 7.64
C ASP A 63 7.92 -2.17 8.79
N PHE A 64 7.96 -3.48 8.54
CA PHE A 64 7.78 -4.48 9.58
C PHE A 64 9.04 -4.52 10.45
N LEU A 65 8.89 -4.79 11.75
CA LEU A 65 10.06 -5.08 12.57
C LEU A 65 10.75 -6.38 12.12
N ASP A 66 12.03 -6.50 12.45
CA ASP A 66 12.84 -7.68 12.13
C ASP A 66 12.14 -9.00 12.53
N GLY A 67 12.39 -10.02 11.72
CA GLY A 67 11.86 -11.36 11.91
C GLY A 67 11.09 -11.91 10.72
N LYS A 68 10.55 -13.11 10.88
CA LYS A 68 9.75 -13.78 9.86
C LYS A 68 8.31 -13.31 9.90
N ILE A 69 7.86 -12.70 8.82
CA ILE A 69 6.52 -12.12 8.69
C ILE A 69 5.61 -13.10 7.96
N ARG A 70 4.54 -13.54 8.62
CA ARG A 70 3.52 -14.41 8.02
C ARG A 70 2.25 -13.62 7.77
N VAL A 71 1.89 -13.39 6.52
CA VAL A 71 0.61 -12.80 6.14
C VAL A 71 -0.49 -13.86 6.19
N LYS A 72 -1.59 -13.53 6.86
CA LYS A 72 -2.76 -14.39 7.05
C LYS A 72 -3.94 -14.02 6.14
N GLY A 73 -3.85 -12.86 5.49
CA GLY A 73 -4.87 -12.33 4.59
C GLY A 73 -5.31 -10.94 5.02
N GLY A 74 -6.49 -10.53 4.57
CA GLY A 74 -6.97 -9.16 4.71
C GLY A 74 -7.70 -8.68 3.47
N THR A 75 -8.06 -7.40 3.47
CA THR A 75 -8.89 -6.80 2.41
C THR A 75 -8.39 -5.40 2.10
N ALA A 76 -8.43 -5.02 0.83
CA ALA A 76 -8.08 -3.69 0.35
C ALA A 76 -9.24 -3.08 -0.43
N ARG A 77 -9.45 -1.77 -0.25
CA ARG A 77 -10.44 -0.97 -0.97
C ARG A 77 -9.87 0.43 -1.23
N LEU A 78 -9.51 0.72 -2.48
CA LEU A 78 -8.84 1.97 -2.87
C LEU A 78 -9.58 2.75 -3.98
N GLN A 79 -9.71 4.05 -3.70
CA GLN A 79 -9.99 5.25 -4.50
C GLN A 79 -8.75 5.80 -5.21
N PHE A 80 -8.82 6.17 -6.50
CA PHE A 80 -7.75 6.93 -7.16
C PHE A 80 -8.32 8.15 -7.90
N ALA A 81 -7.75 9.32 -7.67
CA ALA A 81 -8.08 10.55 -8.40
C ALA A 81 -6.82 11.16 -9.02
N VAL A 82 -6.92 11.73 -10.22
CA VAL A 82 -5.82 12.50 -10.82
C VAL A 82 -5.91 13.94 -10.33
N LEU A 83 -4.83 14.45 -9.72
CA LEU A 83 -4.76 15.80 -9.18
C LEU A 83 -4.18 16.82 -10.17
N THR A 84 -3.37 16.36 -11.13
CA THR A 84 -2.83 17.20 -12.20
C THR A 84 -3.87 17.46 -13.28
N THR A 85 -3.58 18.43 -14.15
CA THR A 85 -4.42 18.71 -15.34
C THR A 85 -4.50 17.46 -16.20
N ARG A 86 -5.73 16.96 -16.41
CA ARG A 86 -5.99 15.77 -17.21
C ARG A 86 -5.77 15.99 -18.70
N ALA A 87 -5.64 14.90 -19.44
CA ALA A 87 -5.42 14.85 -20.90
C ALA A 87 -4.13 15.53 -21.41
N SER A 88 -3.37 16.15 -20.52
CA SER A 88 -2.01 16.64 -20.76
C SER A 88 -0.99 16.05 -19.79
N THR A 89 -1.41 15.17 -18.88
CA THR A 89 -0.55 14.42 -17.95
C THR A 89 -0.98 12.96 -17.91
N ILE A 90 -1.91 12.59 -17.04
CA ILE A 90 -2.57 11.28 -17.05
C ILE A 90 -3.87 11.41 -17.83
N ASN A 91 -4.08 10.49 -18.78
CA ASN A 91 -5.18 10.54 -19.71
C ASN A 91 -6.53 10.17 -19.08
N ASP A 92 -7.59 10.67 -19.70
CA ASP A 92 -8.95 10.34 -19.29
C ASP A 92 -9.19 8.86 -19.50
N ASN A 93 -9.80 8.20 -18.52
CA ASN A 93 -10.05 6.76 -18.55
C ASN A 93 -8.75 5.92 -18.62
N ALA A 94 -7.62 6.47 -18.21
CA ALA A 94 -6.36 5.75 -18.17
C ALA A 94 -6.48 4.45 -17.34
N ALA A 95 -5.82 3.40 -17.82
CA ALA A 95 -5.79 2.10 -17.16
C ALA A 95 -4.70 2.08 -16.08
N LEU A 96 -5.09 2.33 -14.83
CA LEU A 96 -4.21 2.17 -13.68
C LEU A 96 -4.24 0.72 -13.21
N THR A 97 -3.09 0.17 -12.87
CA THR A 97 -3.00 -1.06 -12.07
C THR A 97 -2.31 -0.77 -10.75
N TRP A 98 -2.68 -1.53 -9.72
CA TRP A 98 -2.08 -1.40 -8.40
C TRP A 98 -1.94 -2.76 -7.73
N GLY A 99 -0.96 -2.87 -6.84
CA GLY A 99 -0.74 -4.04 -6.01
C GLY A 99 0.05 -3.69 -4.76
N LEU A 100 0.11 -4.62 -3.82
CA LEU A 100 1.00 -4.51 -2.67
C LEU A 100 2.11 -5.53 -2.77
N GLY A 101 3.35 -5.07 -2.59
CA GLY A 101 4.53 -5.88 -2.67
C GLY A 101 5.52 -5.62 -1.56
N THR A 102 6.43 -6.57 -1.35
CA THR A 102 7.57 -6.39 -0.44
C THR A 102 8.74 -5.63 -1.09
N VAL A 103 8.64 -5.36 -2.40
CA VAL A 103 9.64 -4.59 -3.16
C VAL A 103 8.94 -3.46 -3.91
N ALA A 104 9.63 -2.33 -4.05
CA ALA A 104 9.16 -1.20 -4.84
C ALA A 104 9.00 -1.57 -6.33
N ALA A 105 8.02 -0.96 -7.00
CA ALA A 105 7.86 -1.10 -8.44
C ALA A 105 9.15 -0.68 -9.17
N SER A 106 9.59 -1.52 -10.09
CA SER A 106 10.75 -1.29 -10.96
C SER A 106 10.42 -1.49 -12.45
N ASN A 107 9.15 -1.70 -12.76
CA ASN A 107 8.65 -1.94 -14.12
C ASN A 107 7.16 -1.51 -14.22
N ALA A 108 6.73 -1.09 -15.42
CA ALA A 108 5.34 -0.77 -15.73
C ALA A 108 4.43 -2.01 -15.69
N THR A 109 4.99 -3.21 -15.80
CA THR A 109 4.29 -4.47 -15.50
C THR A 109 4.67 -4.98 -14.11
N LEU A 110 3.80 -4.75 -13.14
CA LEU A 110 3.99 -5.22 -11.77
C LEU A 110 3.95 -6.75 -11.71
N SER A 111 4.97 -7.37 -11.12
CA SER A 111 5.09 -8.83 -11.05
C SER A 111 5.90 -9.29 -9.83
N SER A 112 5.86 -10.58 -9.52
CA SER A 112 6.66 -11.19 -8.44
C SER A 112 6.52 -10.43 -7.11
N THR A 113 7.64 -9.99 -6.53
CA THR A 113 7.72 -9.28 -5.24
C THR A 113 7.14 -7.86 -5.26
N MET A 114 6.79 -7.31 -6.43
CA MET A 114 6.07 -6.03 -6.53
C MET A 114 4.57 -6.17 -6.21
N GLN A 115 4.04 -7.40 -6.16
CA GLN A 115 2.61 -7.69 -5.97
C GLN A 115 2.36 -8.97 -5.16
N ASN A 116 3.31 -9.35 -4.29
CA ASN A 116 3.27 -10.62 -3.54
C ASN A 116 2.45 -10.54 -2.23
N VAL A 117 1.82 -9.41 -1.91
CA VAL A 117 0.93 -9.25 -0.74
C VAL A 117 -0.52 -9.00 -1.18
N VAL A 118 -0.72 -8.12 -2.16
CA VAL A 118 -2.01 -7.96 -2.86
C VAL A 118 -1.71 -8.11 -4.34
N PRO A 119 -2.33 -9.10 -5.02
CA PRO A 119 -2.17 -9.27 -6.46
C PRO A 119 -2.57 -8.02 -7.23
N VAL A 120 -1.98 -7.84 -8.41
CA VAL A 120 -2.31 -6.73 -9.30
C VAL A 120 -3.80 -6.70 -9.57
N THR A 121 -4.36 -5.52 -9.36
CA THR A 121 -5.76 -5.20 -9.61
C THR A 121 -5.80 -3.98 -10.52
N SER A 122 -6.61 -4.05 -11.58
CA SER A 122 -6.76 -2.97 -12.55
C SER A 122 -7.96 -2.08 -12.22
N ARG A 123 -7.82 -0.80 -12.53
CA ARG A 123 -8.86 0.20 -12.41
C ARG A 123 -8.75 1.27 -13.48
N THR A 124 -9.84 1.48 -14.20
CA THR A 124 -10.02 2.67 -15.04
C THR A 124 -10.21 3.90 -14.15
N LEU A 125 -9.39 4.92 -14.38
CA LEU A 125 -9.54 6.22 -13.71
C LEU A 125 -10.77 6.96 -14.24
N ASP A 126 -11.37 7.82 -13.42
CA ASP A 126 -12.45 8.70 -13.88
C ASP A 126 -11.92 9.69 -14.95
N GLY A 127 -12.76 10.30 -15.79
CA GLY A 127 -12.35 11.33 -16.76
C GLY A 127 -12.40 12.77 -16.22
N ALA A 128 -12.96 13.00 -15.04
CA ALA A 128 -13.11 14.35 -14.47
C ALA A 128 -11.98 14.70 -13.49
N VAL A 129 -11.34 15.87 -13.61
CA VAL A 129 -10.22 16.30 -12.74
C VAL A 129 -10.58 16.16 -11.26
N ALA A 130 -9.68 15.58 -10.46
CA ALA A 130 -9.85 15.31 -9.04
C ALA A 130 -11.07 14.43 -8.66
N ALA A 131 -11.78 13.85 -9.63
CA ALA A 131 -12.84 12.89 -9.35
C ALA A 131 -12.22 11.54 -8.98
N PRO A 132 -12.61 10.96 -7.83
CA PRO A 132 -12.15 9.62 -7.46
C PRO A 132 -12.82 8.60 -8.37
N SER A 133 -12.04 7.62 -8.85
CA SER A 133 -12.56 6.44 -9.49
C SER A 133 -13.53 5.70 -8.55
N THR A 134 -14.33 4.80 -9.11
CA THR A 134 -15.10 3.86 -8.30
C THR A 134 -14.14 2.99 -7.47
N ALA A 135 -14.56 2.47 -6.31
CA ALA A 135 -13.64 1.76 -5.43
C ALA A 135 -13.13 0.46 -6.04
N SER A 136 -11.82 0.30 -6.10
CA SER A 136 -11.15 -0.94 -6.48
C SER A 136 -10.96 -1.79 -5.23
N THR A 137 -11.40 -3.04 -5.26
CA THR A 137 -11.29 -3.96 -4.13
C THR A 137 -10.39 -5.14 -4.47
N ALA A 138 -9.62 -5.62 -3.51
CA ALA A 138 -8.78 -6.80 -3.66
C ALA A 138 -8.63 -7.51 -2.32
N ASP A 139 -8.40 -8.81 -2.37
CA ASP A 139 -8.04 -9.60 -1.20
C ASP A 139 -6.53 -9.61 -1.02
N VAL A 140 -6.09 -9.55 0.24
CA VAL A 140 -4.69 -9.78 0.58
C VAL A 140 -4.44 -11.28 0.52
N VAL A 141 -3.32 -11.68 -0.08
CA VAL A 141 -2.93 -13.08 -0.20
C VAL A 141 -2.91 -13.75 1.18
N ALA A 142 -3.52 -14.92 1.27
CA ALA A 142 -3.40 -15.74 2.46
C ALA A 142 -2.09 -16.54 2.42
N ALA A 143 -1.49 -16.78 3.58
CA ALA A 143 -0.43 -17.78 3.74
C ALA A 143 0.89 -17.46 2.99
N ALA A 144 1.29 -16.19 2.91
CA ALA A 144 2.62 -15.78 2.46
C ALA A 144 3.59 -15.60 3.64
N THR A 145 4.83 -16.08 3.50
CA THR A 145 5.90 -15.84 4.49
C THR A 145 7.01 -15.03 3.84
N PHE A 146 7.47 -14.01 4.55
CA PHE A 146 8.59 -13.18 4.15
C PHE A 146 9.67 -13.25 5.22
N ASP A 147 10.91 -13.41 4.80
CA ASP A 147 12.05 -13.47 5.70
C ASP A 147 12.63 -12.06 5.87
N GLY A 148 12.38 -11.48 7.05
CA GLY A 148 12.91 -10.17 7.45
C GLY A 148 13.98 -10.27 8.53
N THR A 149 14.65 -11.41 8.67
CA THR A 149 15.62 -11.65 9.75
C THR A 149 16.93 -10.88 9.56
N VAL A 150 17.33 -10.64 8.31
CA VAL A 150 18.57 -9.88 7.98
C VAL A 150 18.27 -8.43 7.58
N THR A 151 17.13 -8.21 6.91
CA THR A 151 16.68 -6.88 6.51
C THR A 151 15.17 -6.84 6.74
N PRO A 152 14.67 -5.85 7.50
CA PRO A 152 13.25 -5.71 7.75
C PRO A 152 12.43 -5.81 6.46
N VAL A 153 11.30 -6.49 6.53
CA VAL A 153 10.40 -6.56 5.38
C VAL A 153 9.73 -5.20 5.21
N ASP A 154 9.78 -4.67 4.01
CA ASP A 154 9.01 -3.49 3.65
C ASP A 154 7.66 -3.87 3.04
N LEU A 155 6.69 -2.97 3.12
CA LEU A 155 5.46 -3.03 2.36
C LEU A 155 5.32 -1.79 1.48
N TYR A 156 5.16 -2.00 0.18
CA TYR A 156 4.98 -0.94 -0.82
C TYR A 156 3.58 -1.01 -1.43
N LEU A 157 2.96 0.17 -1.59
CA LEU A 157 1.90 0.38 -2.57
C LEU A 157 2.55 0.67 -3.91
N ASN A 158 2.34 -0.22 -4.87
CA ASN A 158 2.89 -0.14 -6.21
C ASN A 158 1.77 0.17 -7.20
N LEU A 159 2.03 1.14 -8.08
CA LEU A 159 1.12 1.62 -9.11
C LEU A 159 1.80 1.50 -10.47
N SER A 160 1.05 1.18 -11.52
CA SER A 160 1.57 1.27 -12.88
C SER A 160 0.49 1.52 -13.92
N PHE A 161 0.92 2.11 -15.03
CA PHE A 161 0.15 2.25 -16.25
C PHE A 161 0.81 1.36 -17.29
N ALA A 162 0.15 0.25 -17.63
CA ALA A 162 0.75 -0.78 -18.45
C ALA A 162 0.83 -0.39 -19.95
N THR A 163 0.01 0.58 -20.39
CA THR A 163 0.01 1.05 -21.77
C THR A 163 0.72 2.39 -21.88
N GLY A 164 1.59 2.53 -22.89
CA GLY A 164 2.35 3.76 -23.14
C GLY A 164 1.51 4.93 -23.68
N THR A 165 0.18 4.82 -23.63
CA THR A 165 -0.77 5.87 -24.07
C THR A 165 -1.61 6.40 -22.91
N ASP A 166 -1.41 5.88 -21.69
CA ASP A 166 -2.18 6.31 -20.51
C ASP A 166 -1.60 7.57 -19.85
N ILE A 167 -0.34 7.91 -20.15
CA ILE A 167 0.40 9.05 -19.61
C ILE A 167 1.11 9.76 -20.76
N ASP A 168 0.98 11.08 -20.80
CA ASP A 168 1.61 11.99 -21.77
C ASP A 168 2.57 13.01 -21.10
N ALA A 169 2.53 13.12 -19.77
CA ALA A 169 3.48 13.87 -18.95
C ALA A 169 3.35 13.50 -17.47
N ASP A 170 4.31 13.93 -16.65
CA ASP A 170 4.34 13.69 -15.21
C ASP A 170 3.01 14.08 -14.53
N GLY A 171 2.50 13.17 -13.70
CA GLY A 171 1.20 13.29 -13.07
C GLY A 171 1.25 13.09 -11.56
N THR A 172 0.15 13.39 -10.89
CA THR A 172 -0.01 13.06 -9.47
C THR A 172 -1.37 12.41 -9.22
N LEU A 173 -1.34 11.26 -8.56
CA LEU A 173 -2.53 10.55 -8.10
C LEU A 173 -2.79 10.86 -6.62
N ALA A 174 -4.05 10.94 -6.23
CA ALA A 174 -4.50 10.88 -4.85
C ALA A 174 -5.09 9.50 -4.56
N VAL A 175 -4.51 8.80 -3.58
CA VAL A 175 -5.00 7.51 -3.10
C VAL A 175 -5.88 7.73 -1.88
N THR A 176 -7.08 7.17 -1.89
CA THR A 176 -8.03 7.24 -0.78
C THR A 176 -8.60 5.87 -0.48
N GLY A 177 -8.89 5.55 0.78
CA GLY A 177 -9.52 4.28 1.15
C GLY A 177 -8.76 3.54 2.23
N THR A 178 -8.90 2.22 2.28
CA THR A 178 -8.41 1.43 3.41
C THR A 178 -7.83 0.10 2.97
N ILE A 179 -6.79 -0.34 3.68
CA ILE A 179 -6.26 -1.70 3.60
C ILE A 179 -6.20 -2.27 5.01
N THR A 180 -6.76 -3.46 5.19
CA THR A 180 -6.62 -4.24 6.43
C THR A 180 -5.72 -5.41 6.14
N LEU A 181 -4.64 -5.53 6.91
CA LEU A 181 -3.69 -6.62 6.85
C LEU A 181 -3.73 -7.41 8.16
N LEU A 182 -3.91 -8.73 8.06
CA LEU A 182 -3.76 -9.68 9.15
C LEU A 182 -2.44 -10.42 8.98
N TRP A 183 -1.60 -10.42 10.00
CA TRP A 183 -0.25 -10.96 9.90
C TRP A 183 0.32 -11.34 11.27
N GLU A 184 1.37 -12.13 11.25
CA GLU A 184 2.10 -12.58 12.44
C GLU A 184 3.59 -12.27 12.29
N ASN A 185 4.25 -11.86 13.37
CA ASN A 185 5.71 -11.88 13.50
C ASN A 185 6.08 -13.18 14.24
N TRP A 186 6.77 -14.09 13.56
CA TRP A 186 7.24 -15.34 14.13
C TRP A 186 8.59 -15.22 14.84
N GLY A 187 9.13 -14.01 14.91
CA GLY A 187 10.42 -13.69 15.52
C GLY A 187 11.58 -13.98 14.57
N ASP A 188 12.77 -13.82 15.13
CA ASP A 188 14.03 -14.16 14.49
C ASP A 188 14.48 -15.56 14.93
N ASN A 189 15.23 -16.23 14.05
CA ASN A 189 15.83 -17.53 14.31
C ASN A 189 17.20 -17.43 15.01
N VAL A 190 17.65 -16.22 15.36
CA VAL A 190 19.00 -15.93 15.90
C VAL A 190 18.96 -15.69 17.41
#